data_AF-A0A9D6XMP0-F1
#
_entry.id   AF-A0A9D6XMP0-F1
#
_cell.length_a   1.000
_cell.length_b   1.000
_cell.length_c   1.000
_cell.angle_alpha   90.00
_cell.angle_beta   90.00
_cell.angle_gamma   90.00
#
_symmetry.space_group_name_H-M   'P 1'
#
loop_
_entity.id
_entity.type
_entity.pdbx_description
1 polymer ?
#
loop_
_entity_poly.entity_id
_entity_poly.type
_entity_poly.pdbx_seq_one_letter_code
_entity_poly.pdbx_strand_id
1 'polypeptide(L)'
;MSSLPPPSETQSLRSGSLTKPWAVAVVITHLLIAGSLVVLAISAQTVGKPTWWLQFSGALSILAVVPFLAPAVVVLVTVRASQLSPIAGLLATAILAATSIFDISRSPGIALGEAVLAGCTALTTIAATAGRRRSVKSGF
;
A
#
# COMPACT_ATOMS: atom_id res chain seq x y z
N MET A 1 36.52 -38.31 -11.47
CA MET A 1 36.37 -36.89 -11.08
C MET A 1 34.92 -36.50 -11.35
N SER A 2 34.08 -36.50 -10.31
CA SER A 2 32.65 -36.17 -10.42
C SER A 2 32.50 -34.66 -10.37
N SER A 3 32.07 -34.05 -11.48
CA SER A 3 31.74 -32.64 -11.55
C SER A 3 30.48 -32.40 -10.74
N LEU A 4 30.63 -31.86 -9.52
CA LEU A 4 29.51 -31.33 -8.77
C LEU A 4 28.78 -30.30 -9.65
N PRO A 5 27.43 -30.35 -9.74
CA PRO A 5 26.69 -29.32 -10.44
C PRO A 5 26.98 -27.96 -9.78
N PRO A 6 27.08 -26.87 -10.57
CA PRO A 6 27.26 -25.54 -9.99
C PRO A 6 26.14 -25.28 -8.99
N PRO A 7 26.43 -24.65 -7.83
CA PRO A 7 25.40 -24.34 -6.86
C PRO A 7 24.33 -23.52 -7.56
N SER A 8 23.16 -24.13 -7.71
CA SER A 8 21.97 -23.53 -8.29
C SER A 8 21.82 -22.15 -7.70
N GLU A 9 21.79 -21.14 -8.57
CA GLU A 9 21.63 -19.73 -8.25
C GLU A 9 20.82 -19.54 -6.97
N THR A 10 21.52 -19.36 -5.84
CA THR A 10 20.92 -18.81 -4.64
C THR A 10 20.62 -17.37 -4.99
N GLN A 11 19.50 -17.20 -5.67
CA GLN A 11 18.80 -15.96 -5.99
C GLN A 11 19.12 -14.97 -4.87
N SER A 12 20.01 -14.02 -5.15
CA SER A 12 20.55 -13.07 -4.19
C SER A 12 19.37 -12.54 -3.36
N LEU A 13 19.21 -13.07 -2.14
CA LEU A 13 18.14 -12.69 -1.23
C LEU A 13 18.45 -11.26 -0.83
N ARG A 14 17.87 -10.32 -1.56
CA ARG A 14 18.21 -8.89 -1.50
C ARG A 14 18.05 -8.39 -0.07
N SER A 15 19.14 -8.01 0.57
CA SER A 15 19.12 -7.40 1.91
C SER A 15 18.10 -6.27 1.97
N GLY A 16 17.26 -6.27 3.00
CA GLY A 16 16.18 -5.28 3.17
C GLY A 16 14.83 -5.65 2.56
N SER A 17 14.69 -6.79 1.85
CA SER A 17 13.39 -7.30 1.41
C SER A 17 12.55 -7.84 2.58
N LEU A 18 11.23 -7.82 2.43
CA LEU A 18 10.30 -8.48 3.36
C LEU A 18 10.50 -10.00 3.34
N THR A 19 10.24 -10.65 4.47
CA THR A 19 10.08 -12.12 4.49
C THR A 19 8.78 -12.51 3.77
N LYS A 20 8.72 -13.72 3.17
CA LYS A 20 7.53 -14.21 2.45
C LYS A 20 6.22 -14.05 3.24
N PRO A 21 6.11 -14.46 4.54
CA PRO A 21 4.86 -14.30 5.29
C PRO A 21 4.48 -12.83 5.49
N TRP A 22 5.46 -11.95 5.76
CA TRP A 22 5.22 -10.52 5.90
C TRP A 22 4.80 -9.85 4.59
N ALA A 23 5.38 -10.27 3.46
CA ALA A 23 4.97 -9.77 2.15
C ALA A 23 3.51 -10.14 1.84
N VAL A 24 3.09 -11.37 2.15
CA VAL A 24 1.70 -11.81 2.00
C VAL A 24 0.76 -10.99 2.89
N ALA A 25 1.11 -10.79 4.17
CA ALA A 25 0.31 -9.99 5.09
C ALA A 25 0.12 -8.54 4.58
N VAL A 26 1.20 -7.90 4.12
CA VAL A 26 1.14 -6.54 3.56
C VAL A 26 0.25 -6.50 2.32
N VAL A 27 0.36 -7.46 1.40
CA VAL A 27 -0.47 -7.52 0.20
C VAL A 27 -1.95 -7.69 0.57
N ILE A 28 -2.28 -8.63 1.46
CA ILE A 28 -3.66 -8.85 1.91
C ILE A 28 -4.25 -7.58 2.54
N THR A 29 -3.51 -6.92 3.42
CA THR A 29 -3.98 -5.68 4.05
C THR A 29 -4.27 -4.59 3.03
N HIS A 30 -3.41 -4.41 2.02
CA HIS A 30 -3.64 -3.38 1.00
C HIS A 30 -4.78 -3.73 0.04
N LEU A 31 -5.03 -5.02 -0.23
CA LEU A 31 -6.23 -5.46 -0.95
C LEU A 31 -7.51 -5.17 -0.15
N LEU A 32 -7.47 -5.38 1.17
CA LEU A 32 -8.60 -5.04 2.05
C LEU A 32 -8.84 -3.52 2.08
N ILE A 33 -7.78 -2.70 2.17
CA ILE A 33 -7.89 -1.24 2.09
C ILE A 33 -8.51 -0.80 0.76
N ALA A 34 -8.06 -1.38 -0.36
CA ALA A 34 -8.66 -1.11 -1.67
C ALA A 34 -10.15 -1.47 -1.71
N GLY A 35 -10.53 -2.63 -1.14
CA GLY A 35 -11.94 -3.02 -1.00
C GLY A 35 -12.74 -2.05 -0.14
N SER A 36 -12.18 -1.58 0.98
CA SER A 36 -12.81 -0.59 1.85
C SER A 36 -13.05 0.74 1.12
N LEU A 37 -12.11 1.18 0.28
CA LEU A 37 -12.29 2.39 -0.55
C LEU A 37 -13.48 2.25 -1.51
N VAL A 38 -13.70 1.07 -2.10
CA VAL A 38 -14.89 0.82 -2.94
C VAL A 38 -16.17 0.94 -2.12
N VAL A 39 -16.21 0.35 -0.92
CA VAL A 39 -17.39 0.43 -0.04
C VAL A 39 -17.66 1.88 0.40
N LEU A 40 -16.61 2.64 0.70
CA LEU A 40 -16.71 4.07 1.01
C LEU A 40 -17.26 4.87 -0.19
N ALA A 41 -16.77 4.59 -1.39
CA ALA A 41 -17.24 5.23 -2.62
C ALA A 41 -18.73 4.98 -2.88
N ILE A 42 -19.18 3.74 -2.72
CA ILE A 42 -20.60 3.38 -2.85
C ILE A 42 -21.41 4.10 -1.77
N SER A 43 -20.93 4.08 -0.52
CA SER A 43 -21.56 4.80 0.59
C SER A 43 -21.65 6.31 0.35
N ALA A 44 -20.63 6.91 -0.28
CA ALA A 44 -20.62 8.32 -0.66
C ALA A 44 -21.74 8.67 -1.64
N GLN A 45 -21.93 7.81 -2.63
CA GLN A 45 -22.95 7.98 -3.65
C GLN A 45 -24.36 7.76 -3.07
N THR A 46 -24.56 6.76 -2.20
CA THR A 46 -25.87 6.49 -1.60
C THR A 46 -26.32 7.58 -0.62
N VAL A 47 -25.39 8.20 0.10
CA VAL A 47 -25.66 9.33 1.01
C VAL A 47 -25.79 10.66 0.24
N GLY A 48 -25.53 10.67 -1.07
CA GLY A 48 -25.62 11.87 -1.91
C GLY A 48 -24.50 12.89 -1.65
N LYS A 49 -23.42 12.47 -1.00
CA LYS A 49 -22.24 13.28 -0.71
C LYS A 49 -21.00 12.65 -1.36
N PRO A 50 -20.90 12.69 -2.70
CA PRO A 50 -19.78 12.08 -3.42
C PRO A 50 -18.46 12.74 -3.01
N THR A 51 -17.44 11.91 -2.78
CA THR A 51 -16.07 12.34 -2.49
C THR A 51 -15.50 13.16 -3.64
N TRP A 52 -14.52 14.03 -3.37
CA TRP A 52 -13.99 14.98 -4.37
C TRP A 52 -13.55 14.29 -5.68
N TRP A 53 -13.00 13.08 -5.57
CA TRP A 53 -12.49 12.30 -6.69
C TRP A 53 -13.57 11.58 -7.54
N LEU A 54 -14.79 11.46 -7.03
CA LEU A 54 -15.94 10.90 -7.75
C LEU A 54 -16.81 11.97 -8.45
N GLN A 55 -16.57 13.26 -8.18
CA GLN A 55 -17.38 14.35 -8.73
C GLN A 55 -17.03 14.71 -10.18
N PHE A 56 -15.87 14.27 -10.67
CA PHE A 56 -15.39 14.64 -12.00
C PHE A 56 -15.97 13.74 -13.10
N SER A 57 -16.55 14.36 -14.13
CA SER A 57 -17.06 13.69 -15.32
C SER A 57 -16.15 13.89 -16.55
N GLY A 58 -16.30 13.02 -17.56
CA GLY A 58 -15.54 13.10 -18.81
C GLY A 58 -14.06 12.72 -18.64
N ALA A 59 -13.15 13.51 -19.23
CA ALA A 59 -11.72 13.23 -19.18
C ALA A 59 -11.13 13.24 -17.76
N LEU A 60 -11.74 13.98 -16.83
CA LEU A 60 -11.31 14.06 -15.44
C LEU A 60 -11.80 12.89 -14.58
N SER A 61 -12.64 11.99 -15.10
CA SER A 61 -13.05 10.77 -14.38
C SER A 61 -11.88 9.83 -14.07
N ILE A 62 -10.74 10.01 -14.72
CA ILE A 62 -9.47 9.32 -14.38
C ILE A 62 -9.01 9.61 -12.94
N LEU A 63 -9.39 10.77 -12.36
CA LEU A 63 -9.08 11.11 -10.97
C LEU A 63 -9.75 10.15 -9.97
N ALA A 64 -10.76 9.38 -10.39
CA ALA A 64 -11.39 8.41 -9.52
C ALA A 64 -10.45 7.27 -9.09
N VAL A 65 -9.33 7.09 -9.79
CA VAL A 65 -8.32 6.07 -9.49
C VAL A 65 -7.31 6.55 -8.42
N VAL A 66 -7.24 7.85 -8.13
CA VAL A 66 -6.26 8.45 -7.21
C VAL A 66 -6.16 7.74 -5.86
N PRO A 67 -7.25 7.48 -5.11
CA PRO A 67 -7.14 6.81 -3.81
C PRO A 67 -6.71 5.34 -3.94
N PHE A 68 -6.93 4.70 -5.10
CA PHE A 68 -6.50 3.33 -5.38
C PHE A 68 -5.01 3.24 -5.73
N LEU A 69 -4.36 4.35 -6.10
CA LEU A 69 -2.91 4.37 -6.34
C LEU A 69 -2.14 4.03 -5.06
N ALA A 70 -2.63 4.46 -3.90
CA ALA A 70 -1.99 4.17 -2.61
C ALA A 70 -1.82 2.66 -2.36
N PRO A 71 -2.89 1.83 -2.34
CA PRO A 71 -2.73 0.38 -2.18
C PRO A 71 -2.00 -0.28 -3.36
N ALA A 72 -2.20 0.20 -4.60
CA ALA A 72 -1.55 -0.37 -5.76
C ALA A 72 -0.01 -0.24 -5.72
N VAL A 73 0.51 0.93 -5.34
CA VAL A 73 1.95 1.17 -5.22
C VAL A 73 2.58 0.25 -4.17
N VAL A 74 1.92 0.07 -3.02
CA VAL A 74 2.45 -0.80 -1.97
C VAL A 74 2.47 -2.25 -2.42
N VAL A 75 1.37 -2.76 -3.00
CA VAL A 75 1.32 -4.14 -3.53
C VAL A 75 2.43 -4.36 -4.57
N LEU A 76 2.60 -3.44 -5.51
CA LEU A 76 3.62 -3.57 -6.56
C LEU A 76 5.04 -3.62 -5.99
N VAL A 77 5.36 -2.75 -5.03
CA VAL A 77 6.68 -2.69 -4.41
C VAL A 77 6.95 -3.91 -3.53
N THR A 78 5.93 -4.40 -2.81
CA THR A 78 6.01 -5.60 -1.99
C THR A 78 6.19 -6.86 -2.83
N VAL A 79 5.44 -7.02 -3.92
CA VAL A 79 5.57 -8.17 -4.84
C VAL A 79 6.95 -8.19 -5.52
N ARG A 80 7.51 -7.01 -5.83
CA ARG A 80 8.88 -6.89 -6.38
C ARG A 80 10.00 -7.15 -5.37
N ALA A 81 9.67 -7.55 -4.13
CA ALA A 81 10.62 -7.80 -3.03
C ALA A 81 11.64 -6.65 -2.85
N SER A 82 11.20 -5.41 -3.05
CA SER A 82 12.09 -4.25 -3.06
C SER A 82 12.37 -3.74 -1.64
N GLN A 83 13.60 -3.27 -1.42
CA GLN A 83 14.00 -2.55 -0.20
C GLN A 83 13.24 -1.23 0.01
N LEU A 84 12.54 -0.75 -1.03
CA LEU A 84 11.75 0.49 -1.02
C LEU A 84 10.35 0.32 -0.38
N SER A 85 10.02 -0.86 0.15
CA SER A 85 8.71 -1.10 0.79
C SER A 85 8.31 -0.07 1.86
N PRO A 86 9.21 0.45 2.72
CA PRO A 86 8.84 1.49 3.68
C PRO A 86 8.50 2.82 3.03
N ILE A 87 9.23 3.20 1.97
CA ILE A 87 8.99 4.45 1.22
C ILE A 87 7.65 4.37 0.49
N ALA A 88 7.34 3.21 -0.09
CA ALA A 88 6.05 2.97 -0.74
C ALA A 88 4.88 3.09 0.25
N GLY A 89 5.02 2.52 1.45
CA GLY A 89 4.03 2.66 2.51
C GLY A 89 3.83 4.10 2.97
N LEU A 90 4.92 4.86 3.11
CA LEU A 90 4.89 6.28 3.48
C LEU A 90 4.21 7.14 2.41
N LEU A 91 4.49 6.89 1.13
CA LEU A 91 3.80 7.51 0.00
C LEU A 91 2.31 7.17 -0.01
N ALA A 92 1.95 5.91 0.23
CA ALA A 92 0.55 5.48 0.27
C ALA A 92 -0.22 6.14 1.42
N THR A 93 0.38 6.23 2.61
CA THR A 93 -0.19 6.97 3.75
C THR A 93 -0.35 8.45 3.40
N ALA A 94 0.62 9.08 2.76
CA ALA A 94 0.54 10.49 2.39
C ALA A 94 -0.60 10.75 1.39
N ILE A 95 -0.78 9.88 0.39
CA ILE A 95 -1.88 9.98 -0.59
C ILE A 95 -3.24 9.86 0.11
N LEU A 96 -3.43 8.85 0.97
CA LEU A 96 -4.70 8.65 1.69
C LEU A 96 -4.97 9.76 2.72
N ALA A 97 -3.94 10.28 3.38
CA ALA A 97 -4.09 11.40 4.30
C ALA A 97 -4.50 12.68 3.55
N ALA A 98 -3.91 12.92 2.37
CA ALA A 98 -4.29 14.05 1.53
C ALA A 98 -5.75 13.94 1.05
N THR A 99 -6.19 12.77 0.58
CA THR A 99 -7.59 12.58 0.15
C THR A 99 -8.57 12.88 1.29
N SER A 100 -8.27 12.40 2.50
CA SER A 100 -9.09 12.64 3.70
C SER A 100 -9.20 14.13 4.04
N ILE A 101 -8.11 14.89 3.96
CA ILE A 101 -8.11 16.35 4.22
C ILE A 101 -9.03 17.07 3.22
N PHE A 102 -8.99 16.70 1.94
CA PHE A 102 -9.86 17.30 0.93
C PHE A 102 -11.34 16.96 1.14
N ASP A 103 -11.66 15.75 1.62
CA ASP A 103 -13.04 15.32 1.87
C ASP A 103 -13.62 15.84 3.20
N ILE A 104 -12.80 16.28 4.15
CA ILE A 104 -13.26 16.74 5.49
C ILE A 104 -14.27 17.88 5.41
N SER A 105 -14.12 18.75 4.41
CA SER A 105 -14.96 19.93 4.20
C SER A 105 -16.35 19.60 3.63
N ARG A 106 -16.51 18.42 3.01
CA ARG A 106 -17.73 18.04 2.27
C ARG A 106 -18.45 16.85 2.90
N SER A 107 -17.70 15.84 3.32
CA SER A 107 -18.23 14.59 3.84
C SER A 107 -17.40 14.10 5.04
N PRO A 108 -17.58 14.70 6.23
CA PRO A 108 -16.76 14.38 7.41
C PRO A 108 -16.83 12.90 7.82
N GLY A 109 -17.97 12.23 7.59
CA GLY A 109 -18.11 10.80 7.86
C GLY A 109 -17.24 9.91 6.95
N ILE A 110 -17.07 10.31 5.69
CA ILE A 110 -16.24 9.57 4.72
C ILE A 110 -14.77 9.93 4.91
N ALA A 111 -14.46 11.19 5.20
CA ALA A 111 -13.12 11.64 5.56
C ALA A 111 -12.57 10.89 6.78
N LEU A 112 -13.41 10.60 7.79
CA LEU A 112 -13.03 9.76 8.93
C LEU A 112 -12.66 8.33 8.49
N GLY A 113 -13.44 7.73 7.59
CA GLY A 113 -13.13 6.40 7.05
C GLY A 113 -11.80 6.39 6.27
N GLU A 114 -11.55 7.40 5.44
CA GLU A 114 -10.27 7.55 4.74
C GLU A 114 -9.10 7.78 5.71
N ALA A 115 -9.30 8.56 6.78
CA ALA A 115 -8.28 8.77 7.82
C ALA A 115 -7.95 7.48 8.58
N VAL A 116 -8.95 6.64 8.88
CA VAL A 116 -8.74 5.32 9.49
C VAL A 116 -7.93 4.43 8.54
N LEU A 117 -8.24 4.42 7.25
CA LEU A 117 -7.48 3.65 6.25
C LEU A 117 -6.03 4.15 6.11
N ALA A 118 -5.82 5.48 6.17
CA ALA A 118 -4.47 6.06 6.22
C ALA A 118 -3.71 5.60 7.47
N GLY A 119 -4.38 5.55 8.63
CA GLY A 119 -3.83 5.00 9.87
C GLY A 119 -3.46 3.52 9.76
N CYS A 120 -4.34 2.69 9.20
CA CYS A 120 -4.05 1.28 8.93
C CYS A 120 -2.83 1.10 8.00
N THR A 121 -2.72 1.96 6.98
CA THR A 121 -1.58 1.97 6.06
C THR A 121 -0.28 2.34 6.80
N ALA A 122 -0.33 3.34 7.67
CA ALA A 122 0.82 3.75 8.48
C ALA A 122 1.28 2.63 9.43
N LEU A 123 0.34 2.00 10.14
CA LEU A 123 0.63 0.85 11.02
C LEU A 123 1.22 -0.33 10.25
N THR A 124 0.65 -0.63 9.07
CA THR A 124 1.16 -1.69 8.20
C THR A 124 2.58 -1.39 7.73
N THR A 125 2.90 -0.12 7.46
CA THR A 125 4.25 0.32 7.07
C THR A 125 5.26 0.15 8.22
N ILE A 126 4.88 0.52 9.44
CA ILE A 126 5.71 0.32 10.64
C ILE A 126 5.96 -1.17 10.87
N ALA A 127 4.90 -1.97 10.80
CA ALA A 127 4.94 -3.42 10.97
C ALA A 127 5.81 -4.10 9.89
N ALA A 128 5.66 -3.70 8.62
CA ALA A 128 6.48 -4.15 7.52
C ALA A 128 7.96 -3.79 7.70
N THR A 129 8.25 -2.64 8.31
CA THR A 129 9.63 -2.20 8.60
C THR A 129 10.30 -3.15 9.61
N ALA A 130 9.55 -3.66 10.59
CA ALA A 130 10.01 -4.67 11.55
C ALA A 130 10.17 -6.07 10.92
N GLY A 131 9.36 -6.41 9.92
CA GLY A 131 9.39 -7.70 9.20
C GLY A 131 10.48 -7.84 8.12
N ARG A 132 11.38 -6.85 7.97
CA ARG A 132 12.47 -6.87 6.97
C ARG A 132 13.57 -7.86 7.34
N ARG A 133 14.13 -8.52 6.33
CA ARG A 133 15.35 -9.31 6.49
C ARG A 133 16.50 -8.38 6.87
N ARG A 134 17.06 -8.57 8.07
CA ARG A 134 18.26 -7.87 8.52
C ARG A 134 19.47 -8.39 7.73
N SER A 135 20.20 -7.49 7.09
CA SER A 135 21.51 -7.81 6.52
C SER A 135 22.46 -8.12 7.67
N VAL A 136 22.76 -9.39 7.90
CA VAL A 136 23.88 -9.75 8.77
C VAL A 136 25.14 -9.39 7.99
N LYS A 137 25.80 -8.29 8.34
CA LYS A 137 27.21 -8.11 7.95
C LYS A 137 27.97 -9.24 8.67
N SER A 138 28.24 -10.34 7.99
CA SER A 138 29.29 -11.25 8.44
C SER A 138 30.61 -10.48 8.28
N GLY A 139 31.07 -9.86 9.36
CA GLY A 139 32.44 -9.40 9.44
C GLY A 139 33.34 -10.62 9.35
N PHE A 140 34.02 -10.77 8.23
CA PHE A 140 35.27 -11.50 8.09
C PHE A 140 36.33 -10.48 7.66
#